data_AF-A0A351FGS7-F1
#
_entry.id   AF-A0A351FGS7-F1
#
_cell.length_a   1.000
_cell.length_b   1.000
_cell.length_c   1.000
_cell.angle_alpha   90.00
_cell.angle_beta   90.00
_cell.angle_gamma   90.00
#
_symmetry.space_group_name_H-M   'P 1'
#
loop_
_entity.id
_entity.type
_entity.pdbx_description
1 polymer ?
#
loop_
_entity_poly.entity_id
_entity_poly.type
_entity_poly.pdbx_seq_one_letter_code
_entity_poly.pdbx_strand_id
1 'polypeptide(L)'
;MPQVEEGADPLRGQWLAHFILSPHNSDVIYHGMNYVFRSTDRGDTWIRISPDLSSNDVDRLGDIQFQTITALAESPIRQGLLYAGTDDGHVWVMQGPDVRWTEITSGMREDRFTTEIVASQ
;
A
#
# COMPACT_ATOMS: atom_id res chain seq x y z
N MET A 1 -12.67 -6.90 -6.80
CA MET A 1 -11.85 -5.67 -6.76
C MET A 1 -12.32 -4.80 -5.61
N PRO A 2 -11.42 -4.06 -4.93
CA PRO A 2 -11.80 -3.14 -3.87
C PRO A 2 -12.92 -2.19 -4.31
N GLN A 3 -13.91 -1.99 -3.44
CA GLN A 3 -14.98 -1.03 -3.68
C GLN A 3 -14.74 0.20 -2.79
N VAL A 4 -15.12 1.37 -3.30
CA VAL A 4 -15.06 2.63 -2.57
C VAL A 4 -16.38 2.80 -1.83
N GLU A 5 -16.32 3.20 -0.56
CA GLU A 5 -17.51 3.61 0.18
C GLU A 5 -18.09 4.89 -0.44
N GLU A 6 -19.42 5.01 -0.43
CA GLU A 6 -20.09 6.17 -1.03
C GLU A 6 -19.63 7.48 -0.35
N GLY A 7 -19.07 8.41 -1.13
CA GLY A 7 -18.55 9.69 -0.63
C GLY A 7 -17.08 9.70 -0.19
N ALA A 8 -16.36 8.57 -0.28
CA ALA A 8 -14.91 8.55 -0.05
C ALA A 8 -14.12 9.04 -1.27
N ASP A 9 -12.87 9.45 -1.03
CA ASP A 9 -11.95 9.89 -2.09
C ASP A 9 -11.76 8.80 -3.15
N PRO A 10 -11.57 9.19 -4.43
CA PRO A 10 -11.40 8.24 -5.51
C PRO A 10 -10.14 7.39 -5.33
N LEU A 11 -10.21 6.12 -5.72
CA LEU A 11 -9.04 5.25 -5.75
C LEU A 11 -8.09 5.71 -6.84
N ARG A 12 -6.83 5.89 -6.44
CA ARG A 12 -5.73 6.12 -7.37
C ARG A 12 -4.87 4.87 -7.45
N GLY A 13 -4.62 4.40 -8.67
CA GLY A 13 -3.88 3.17 -8.89
C GLY A 13 -2.88 3.32 -10.02
N GLN A 14 -1.72 2.70 -9.87
CA GLN A 14 -0.75 2.60 -10.95
C GLN A 14 -1.29 1.77 -12.11
N TRP A 15 -0.75 2.03 -13.31
CA TRP A 15 -1.06 1.23 -14.50
C TRP A 15 -0.67 -0.25 -14.31
N LEU A 16 0.42 -0.47 -13.56
CA LEU A 16 0.77 -1.78 -13.01
C LEU A 16 0.24 -1.87 -11.58
N ALA A 17 -0.84 -2.64 -11.42
CA ALA A 17 -1.43 -2.95 -10.13
C ALA A 17 -0.42 -3.69 -9.25
N HIS A 18 0.05 -3.04 -8.18
CA HIS A 18 0.96 -3.69 -7.23
C HIS A 18 0.16 -4.57 -6.28
N PHE A 19 0.47 -5.86 -6.24
CA PHE A 19 -0.10 -6.79 -5.28
C PHE A 19 0.96 -7.83 -4.89
N ILE A 20 0.77 -8.42 -3.72
CA ILE A 20 1.58 -9.54 -3.22
C ILE A 20 0.68 -10.61 -2.62
N LEU A 21 1.16 -11.86 -2.67
CA LEU A 21 0.61 -12.94 -1.88
C LEU A 21 1.32 -12.96 -0.53
N SER A 22 0.60 -13.30 0.54
CA SER A 22 1.23 -13.50 1.84
C SER A 22 2.16 -14.72 1.79
N PRO A 23 3.42 -14.62 2.25
CA PRO A 23 4.30 -15.78 2.41
C PRO A 23 3.80 -16.75 3.50
N HIS A 24 2.87 -16.32 4.36
CA HIS A 24 2.33 -17.13 5.46
C HIS A 24 1.03 -17.85 5.10
N ASN A 25 0.29 -17.35 4.10
CA ASN A 25 -0.97 -17.94 3.66
C ASN A 25 -1.28 -17.54 2.21
N SER A 26 -1.27 -18.50 1.29
CA SER A 26 -1.54 -18.27 -0.14
C SER A 26 -2.95 -17.76 -0.44
N ASP A 27 -3.88 -17.83 0.51
CA ASP A 27 -5.24 -17.32 0.35
C ASP A 27 -5.34 -15.82 0.65
N VAL A 28 -4.29 -15.25 1.25
CA VAL A 28 -4.21 -13.84 1.60
C VAL A 28 -3.49 -13.06 0.51
N ILE A 29 -4.16 -12.04 -0.02
CA ILE A 29 -3.64 -11.13 -1.03
C ILE A 29 -3.63 -9.72 -0.46
N TYR A 30 -2.54 -8.99 -0.65
CA TYR A 30 -2.49 -7.55 -0.40
C TYR A 30 -2.35 -6.81 -1.72
N HIS A 31 -3.08 -5.71 -1.87
CA HIS A 31 -3.10 -4.90 -3.08
C HIS A 31 -2.92 -3.42 -2.74
N GLY A 32 -2.01 -2.76 -3.45
CA GLY A 32 -1.68 -1.35 -3.30
C GLY A 32 -2.35 -0.47 -4.36
N MET A 33 -3.03 0.57 -3.88
CA MET A 33 -3.54 1.73 -4.60
C MET A 33 -2.99 2.97 -3.87
N ASN A 34 -3.73 4.06 -3.70
CA ASN A 34 -3.43 5.03 -2.65
C ASN A 34 -3.67 4.46 -1.23
N TYR A 35 -4.48 3.40 -1.13
CA TYR A 35 -4.67 2.60 0.08
C TYR A 35 -4.12 1.18 -0.10
N VAL A 36 -3.86 0.50 1.02
CA VAL A 36 -3.61 -0.94 1.06
C VAL A 36 -4.91 -1.67 1.33
N PHE A 37 -5.20 -2.65 0.48
CA PHE A 37 -6.32 -3.56 0.62
C PHE A 37 -5.83 -4.96 0.93
N ARG A 38 -6.63 -5.72 1.69
CA ARG A 38 -6.38 -7.11 2.01
C ARG A 38 -7.59 -7.96 1.63
N SER A 39 -7.33 -9.09 0.99
CA SER A 39 -8.28 -10.18 0.84
C SER A 39 -7.77 -11.39 1.63
N THR A 40 -8.69 -12.17 2.19
CA THR A 40 -8.39 -13.44 2.88
C THR A 40 -9.04 -14.65 2.21
N ASP A 41 -9.60 -14.44 1.02
CA ASP A 41 -10.39 -15.40 0.24
C ASP A 41 -9.99 -15.33 -1.24
N ARG A 42 -8.67 -15.26 -1.50
CA ARG A 42 -8.08 -15.29 -2.86
C ARG A 42 -8.58 -14.18 -3.81
N GLY A 43 -9.04 -13.07 -3.26
CA GLY A 43 -9.47 -11.89 -4.00
C GLY A 43 -10.98 -11.75 -4.21
N ASP A 44 -11.79 -12.62 -3.60
CA ASP A 44 -13.26 -12.55 -3.67
C ASP A 44 -13.80 -11.33 -2.92
N THR A 45 -13.32 -11.10 -1.69
CA THR A 45 -13.66 -9.93 -0.87
C THR A 45 -12.41 -9.15 -0.46
N TRP A 46 -12.58 -7.83 -0.25
CA TRP A 46 -11.50 -6.91 0.03
C TRP A 46 -11.87 -5.99 1.19
N ILE A 47 -10.95 -5.83 2.15
CA ILE A 47 -11.04 -4.85 3.22
C ILE A 47 -9.91 -3.82 3.07
N ARG A 48 -10.23 -2.54 3.28
CA ARG A 48 -9.21 -1.49 3.38
C ARG A 48 -8.49 -1.63 4.72
N ILE A 49 -7.17 -1.68 4.69
CA ILE A 49 -6.33 -1.85 5.88
C ILE A 49 -5.36 -0.68 6.10
N SER A 50 -5.54 0.45 5.41
CA SER A 50 -4.71 1.64 5.62
C SER A 50 -5.50 2.94 5.43
N PRO A 51 -5.03 4.06 5.99
CA PRO A 51 -5.36 5.39 5.47
C PRO A 51 -4.71 5.59 4.10
N ASP A 52 -4.91 6.77 3.51
CA ASP A 52 -4.17 7.15 2.31
C ASP A 52 -2.68 7.22 2.66
N LEU A 53 -1.85 6.45 1.96
CA LEU A 53 -0.41 6.37 2.22
C LEU A 53 0.39 7.32 1.32
N SER A 54 -0.27 8.12 0.47
CA SER A 54 0.37 9.15 -0.35
C SER A 54 -0.02 10.56 0.09
N SER A 55 0.50 11.58 -0.59
CA SER A 55 0.31 13.00 -0.24
C SER A 55 -1.13 13.49 -0.41
N ASN A 56 -1.91 12.89 -1.32
CA ASN A 56 -3.22 13.36 -1.78
C ASN A 56 -3.27 14.87 -2.14
N ASP A 57 -2.17 15.41 -2.68
CA ASP A 57 -2.01 16.79 -3.13
C ASP A 57 -2.72 17.01 -4.47
N VAL A 58 -3.88 17.66 -4.43
CA VAL A 58 -4.73 17.93 -5.58
C VAL A 58 -4.06 18.78 -6.67
N ASP A 59 -3.10 19.63 -6.30
CA ASP A 59 -2.40 20.50 -7.26
C ASP A 59 -1.34 19.72 -8.06
N ARG A 60 -0.93 18.55 -7.54
CA ARG A 60 0.02 17.63 -8.19
C ARG A 60 -0.67 16.45 -8.89
N LEU A 61 -2.00 16.39 -8.87
CA LEU A 61 -2.75 15.41 -9.65
C LEU A 61 -2.85 15.86 -11.12
N GLY A 62 -2.74 14.90 -12.05
CA GLY A 62 -2.86 15.15 -13.49
C GLY A 62 -3.56 14.00 -14.21
N ASP A 63 -3.47 13.99 -15.54
CA ASP A 63 -4.11 12.96 -16.38
C ASP A 63 -3.55 11.54 -16.15
N ILE A 64 -2.32 11.44 -15.64
CA ILE A 64 -1.66 10.19 -15.28
C ILE A 64 -1.75 10.01 -13.76
N GLN A 65 -2.13 8.80 -13.35
CA GLN A 65 -2.22 8.43 -11.93
C GLN A 65 -0.87 8.60 -11.24
N PHE A 66 -0.87 9.36 -10.15
CA PHE A 66 0.27 9.70 -9.29
C PHE A 66 -0.20 9.72 -7.83
N GLN A 67 0.73 9.65 -6.88
CA GLN A 67 0.46 9.58 -5.44
C GLN A 67 -0.24 8.26 -5.10
N THR A 68 0.47 7.17 -5.38
CA THR A 68 -0.01 5.79 -5.30
C THR A 68 1.09 4.85 -4.80
N ILE A 69 0.70 3.72 -4.22
CA ILE A 69 1.61 2.68 -3.76
C ILE A 69 2.19 1.95 -4.97
N THR A 70 3.52 1.93 -5.04
CA THR A 70 4.33 1.32 -6.09
C THR A 70 5.21 0.18 -5.57
N ALA A 71 5.29 0.00 -4.25
CA ALA A 71 6.01 -1.11 -3.65
C ALA A 71 5.26 -1.60 -2.41
N LEU A 72 5.14 -2.91 -2.28
CA LEU A 72 4.47 -3.55 -1.15
C LEU A 72 5.20 -4.85 -0.80
N ALA A 73 5.46 -5.07 0.48
CA ALA A 73 6.11 -6.29 0.96
C ALA A 73 5.55 -6.71 2.32
N GLU A 74 5.24 -7.99 2.48
CA GLU A 74 5.03 -8.62 3.79
C GLU A 74 6.32 -9.35 4.18
N SER A 75 6.68 -9.28 5.47
CA SER A 75 7.80 -10.05 5.98
C SER A 75 7.56 -11.56 5.81
N PRO A 76 8.55 -12.32 5.32
CA PRO A 76 8.47 -13.79 5.31
C PRO A 76 8.68 -14.41 6.69
N ILE A 77 9.12 -13.64 7.69
CA ILE A 77 9.42 -14.12 9.05
C ILE A 77 8.28 -13.77 10.02
N ARG A 78 7.72 -12.56 9.90
CA ARG A 78 6.70 -12.03 10.80
C ARG A 78 5.40 -11.74 10.05
N GLN A 79 4.42 -12.61 10.23
CA GLN A 79 3.08 -12.41 9.68
C GLN A 79 2.49 -11.07 10.16
N GLY A 80 1.89 -10.32 9.23
CA GLY A 80 1.28 -9.02 9.53
C GLY A 80 2.26 -7.86 9.66
N LEU A 81 3.57 -8.07 9.45
CA LEU A 81 4.51 -6.97 9.25
C LEU A 81 4.55 -6.62 7.76
N LEU A 82 4.00 -5.47 7.40
CA LEU A 82 3.99 -4.98 6.02
C LEU A 82 4.75 -3.68 5.86
N TYR A 83 5.30 -3.48 4.67
CA TYR A 83 5.90 -2.23 4.25
C TYR A 83 5.27 -1.79 2.93
N ALA A 84 5.07 -0.49 2.79
CA ALA A 84 4.53 0.12 1.58
C ALA A 84 5.40 1.32 1.19
N GLY A 85 5.57 1.52 -0.12
CA GLY A 85 6.29 2.65 -0.70
C GLY A 85 5.47 3.27 -1.82
N THR A 86 5.53 4.58 -1.95
CA THR A 86 4.76 5.32 -2.96
C THR A 86 5.66 5.94 -4.04
N ASP A 87 5.03 6.38 -5.12
CA ASP A 87 5.66 7.12 -6.22
C ASP A 87 6.04 8.57 -5.85
N ASP A 88 5.40 9.14 -4.83
CA ASP A 88 5.64 10.48 -4.29
C ASP A 88 6.60 10.51 -3.08
N GLY A 89 7.15 9.36 -2.69
CA GLY A 89 8.30 9.30 -1.79
C GLY A 89 8.02 8.93 -0.35
N HIS A 90 6.82 8.48 -0.02
CA HIS A 90 6.51 8.00 1.32
C HIS A 90 6.87 6.52 1.48
N VAL A 91 7.44 6.17 2.63
CA VAL A 91 7.68 4.79 3.03
C VAL A 91 7.02 4.54 4.38
N TRP A 92 6.25 3.47 4.45
CA TRP A 92 5.43 3.13 5.61
C TRP A 92 5.71 1.72 6.09
N VAL A 93 5.51 1.52 7.39
CA VAL A 93 5.50 0.19 8.01
C VAL A 93 4.20 0.00 8.78
N MET A 94 3.58 -1.17 8.60
CA MET A 94 2.47 -1.64 9.40
C MET A 94 2.98 -2.66 10.41
N GLN A 95 2.67 -2.45 11.69
CA GLN A 95 3.07 -3.38 12.75
C GLN A 95 1.89 -3.72 13.65
N GLY A 96 1.78 -4.99 14.01
CA GLY A 96 0.87 -5.48 15.03
C GLY A 96 -0.55 -5.80 14.53
N PRO A 97 -1.42 -6.32 15.42
CA PRO A 97 -2.76 -6.79 15.08
C PRO A 97 -3.75 -5.65 14.79
N ASP A 98 -3.46 -4.44 15.26
CA ASP A 98 -4.36 -3.29 15.19
C ASP A 98 -4.27 -2.53 13.85
N VAL A 99 -3.54 -3.07 12.86
CA VAL A 99 -3.46 -2.53 11.50
C VAL A 99 -3.04 -1.04 11.50
N ARG A 100 -2.00 -0.72 12.28
CA ARG A 100 -1.49 0.65 12.40
C ARG A 100 -0.30 0.87 11.48
N TRP A 101 -0.41 1.87 10.61
CA TRP A 101 0.67 2.33 9.74
C TRP A 101 1.46 3.47 10.39
N THR A 102 2.78 3.39 10.31
CA THR A 102 3.73 4.41 10.76
C THR A 102 4.61 4.80 9.59
N GLU A 103 4.73 6.11 9.34
CA GLU A 103 5.64 6.61 8.32
C GLU A 103 7.09 6.50 8.80
N ILE A 104 7.97 6.03 7.94
CA ILE A 104 9.41 5.83 8.20
C ILE A 104 10.29 6.50 7.12
N THR A 105 9.75 7.46 6.39
CA THR A 105 10.43 8.24 5.34
C THR A 105 11.61 9.08 5.88
N SER A 106 11.63 9.38 7.19
CA SER A 106 12.65 10.24 7.81
C SER A 106 14.07 9.75 7.53
N GLY A 107 14.92 10.65 7.02
CA GLY A 107 16.32 10.37 6.67
C GLY A 107 16.51 9.88 5.23
N MET A 108 15.43 9.72 4.46
CA MET A 108 15.46 9.48 3.02
C MET A 108 15.36 10.80 2.24
N ARG A 109 15.68 10.75 0.94
CA ARG A 109 15.46 11.90 0.05
C ARG A 109 13.98 11.99 -0.30
N GLU A 110 13.42 13.21 -0.21
CA GLU A 110 12.03 13.52 -0.56
C GLU A 110 11.75 13.34 -2.07
N ASP A 111 10.47 13.18 -2.43
CA ASP A 111 9.95 13.07 -3.81
C ASP A 111 10.65 11.97 -4.64
N ARG A 112 10.79 10.76 -4.08
CA ARG A 112 11.40 9.62 -4.75
C ARG A 112 10.37 8.57 -5.16
N PHE A 113 10.50 8.06 -6.37
CA PHE A 113 9.71 6.93 -6.81
C PHE A 113 10.23 5.64 -6.16
N THR A 114 9.43 5.01 -5.29
CA THR A 114 9.83 3.74 -4.65
C THR A 114 9.59 2.59 -5.61
N THR A 115 10.65 1.93 -6.09
CA THR A 115 10.52 0.82 -7.05
C THR A 115 10.43 -0.56 -6.40
N GLU A 116 10.96 -0.71 -5.19
CA GLU A 116 11.04 -1.99 -4.49
C GLU A 116 11.14 -1.77 -2.99
N ILE A 117 10.52 -2.67 -2.21
CA ILE A 117 10.75 -2.81 -0.79
C ILE A 117 10.93 -4.30 -0.48
N VAL A 118 11.90 -4.61 0.37
CA VAL A 118 12.15 -5.96 0.87
C VAL A 118 12.04 -5.95 2.39
N ALA A 119 11.08 -6.71 2.91
CA ALA A 119 10.94 -6.95 4.34
C ALA A 119 11.85 -8.10 4.77
N SER A 120 12.81 -7.82 5.66
CA SER A 120 13.84 -8.80 6.08
C SER A 120 13.76 -9.26 7.53
N GLN A 121 12.77 -8.80 8.31
CA GLN A 121 12.63 -9.05 9.75
C GLN A 121 11.37 -9.80 10.12
#